data_AF-L7LMM2-F1
#
_entry.id   AF-L7LMM2-F1
#
_cell.length_a   1.000
_cell.length_b   1.000
_cell.length_c   1.000
_cell.angle_alpha   90.00
_cell.angle_beta   90.00
_cell.angle_gamma   90.00
#
_symmetry.space_group_name_H-M   'P 1'
#
loop_
_entity.id
_entity.type
_entity.pdbx_description
1 polymer ?
#
loop_
_entity_poly.entity_id
_entity_poly.type
_entity_poly.pdbx_seq_one_letter_code
_entity_poly.pdbx_strand_id
1 'polypeptide(L)'
;MSPHSRLIRTHRGAGVASRFRSNDGRRRLLGTRVRQRLTVRGRSSALAASEPPLDNTFKPSTEPPYSVGQDSANDLNANVSYPTLDGRIKATYAERSIGRSKNSLYDSYLRAFRWATDRIGDTGIVAFVSNGGWINGNTAAGVRLSLADEYSRIYVYNLRGNQRTAGELSHREGGKVFGSGSRSTIAIWIGVKNPSHAGSFELLYRDIGDYLSRDEKLAIINDGHLDTIDWTPITPNAHGDWDDQRNEEFSTWPAIGDKRPQPGQTTVFRTFSSGLKTGRDAWCYAWDHESLASNVEVMLDQYATLQREFSDYAAREGIATPKEPDVTRYLAAHPERTGVGKVSWNRSIKQHVAR
;
A
#
# COMPACT_ATOMS: atom_id res chain seq x y z
N MET A 1 53.90 23.92 -7.71
CA MET A 1 54.83 23.20 -8.60
C MET A 1 55.17 21.87 -7.95
N SER A 2 54.84 20.76 -8.61
CA SER A 2 55.19 19.36 -8.25
C SER A 2 56.72 19.16 -8.25
N PRO A 3 57.32 18.05 -7.72
CA PRO A 3 56.93 16.65 -7.97
C PRO A 3 57.19 15.61 -6.84
N HIS A 4 56.49 14.46 -6.85
CA HIS A 4 57.05 13.13 -7.19
C HIS A 4 56.16 11.95 -6.76
N SER A 5 56.11 10.98 -7.67
CA SER A 5 55.32 9.76 -7.74
C SER A 5 56.08 8.51 -7.24
N ARG A 6 55.34 7.47 -6.80
CA ARG A 6 55.59 6.00 -6.86
C ARG A 6 54.44 5.33 -6.06
N LEU A 7 53.54 4.46 -6.53
CA LEU A 7 53.52 3.27 -7.41
C LEU A 7 54.25 2.03 -6.85
N ILE A 8 53.58 0.86 -6.97
CA ILE A 8 53.99 -0.56 -6.80
C ILE A 8 53.47 -1.21 -5.49
N ARG A 9 52.91 -2.43 -5.39
CA ARG A 9 52.39 -3.47 -6.31
C ARG A 9 51.81 -4.61 -5.45
N THR A 10 50.88 -5.37 -6.04
CA THR A 10 50.20 -6.60 -5.58
C THR A 10 51.13 -7.81 -5.30
N HIS A 11 50.69 -8.76 -4.45
CA HIS A 11 51.03 -10.20 -4.63
C HIS A 11 49.97 -11.17 -4.07
N ARG A 12 49.77 -12.26 -4.81
CA ARG A 12 48.95 -13.47 -4.57
C ARG A 12 49.70 -14.54 -3.74
N GLY A 13 48.94 -15.47 -3.16
CA GLY A 13 49.30 -16.88 -2.85
C GLY A 13 48.24 -17.48 -1.91
N ALA A 14 47.42 -18.51 -2.19
CA ALA A 14 47.55 -19.87 -2.74
C ALA A 14 47.89 -20.97 -1.68
N GLY A 15 46.98 -21.95 -1.54
CA GLY A 15 47.19 -23.30 -0.96
C GLY A 15 46.85 -23.47 0.54
N VAL A 16 46.35 -24.59 1.10
CA VAL A 16 46.17 -25.98 0.65
C VAL A 16 45.14 -26.72 1.56
N ALA A 17 44.42 -27.65 0.94
CA ALA A 17 43.64 -28.82 1.39
C ALA A 17 43.78 -29.44 2.81
N SER A 18 42.69 -30.06 3.29
CA SER A 18 42.52 -31.53 3.53
C SER A 18 41.28 -31.82 4.43
N ARG A 19 40.30 -32.63 3.96
CA ARG A 19 39.96 -34.05 4.37
C ARG A 19 39.38 -34.18 5.81
N PHE A 20 38.35 -34.97 6.19
CA PHE A 20 37.77 -36.24 5.70
C PHE A 20 36.47 -36.58 6.52
N ARG A 21 35.59 -37.46 5.97
CA ARG A 21 34.62 -38.40 6.62
C ARG A 21 33.39 -37.80 7.34
N SER A 22 32.15 -37.92 6.82
CA SER A 22 31.22 -39.07 6.73
C SER A 22 30.87 -39.76 8.06
N ASN A 23 29.61 -39.69 8.51
CA ASN A 23 28.79 -40.91 8.63
C ASN A 23 27.29 -40.63 8.71
N ASP A 24 26.56 -41.48 8.00
CA ASP A 24 25.12 -41.68 7.94
C ASP A 24 24.63 -42.43 9.20
N GLY A 25 23.35 -42.31 9.55
CA GLY A 25 22.83 -42.90 10.80
C GLY A 25 21.34 -42.67 11.07
N ARG A 26 20.49 -43.25 10.22
CA ARG A 26 19.04 -43.44 10.38
C ARG A 26 18.57 -43.77 11.80
N ARG A 27 17.42 -43.23 12.22
CA ARG A 27 16.36 -43.99 12.92
C ARG A 27 14.98 -43.29 12.85
N ARG A 28 14.02 -43.98 12.21
CA ARG A 28 12.57 -43.81 12.37
C ARG A 28 12.13 -44.30 13.76
N LEU A 29 11.06 -43.72 14.31
CA LEU A 29 9.96 -44.32 15.12
C LEU A 29 8.95 -43.16 15.38
N LEU A 30 7.76 -43.14 14.76
CA LEU A 30 6.47 -43.75 15.14
C LEU A 30 5.84 -43.23 16.46
N GLY A 31 4.61 -42.71 16.34
CA GLY A 31 3.63 -42.48 17.42
C GLY A 31 3.68 -41.08 18.04
N THR A 32 2.60 -40.34 18.32
CA THR A 32 1.17 -40.67 18.39
C THR A 32 0.41 -39.34 18.39
N ARG A 33 -0.60 -39.17 17.52
CA ARG A 33 -1.55 -38.05 17.59
C ARG A 33 -2.53 -38.30 18.74
N VAL A 34 -2.54 -37.45 19.75
CA VAL A 34 -3.62 -37.41 20.74
C VAL A 34 -4.66 -36.39 20.27
N ARG A 35 -5.75 -36.89 19.68
CA ARG A 35 -7.01 -36.15 19.54
C ARG A 35 -7.85 -36.46 20.78
N GLN A 36 -7.98 -35.52 21.71
CA GLN A 36 -9.03 -35.62 22.73
C GLN A 36 -10.37 -35.33 22.07
N ARG A 37 -11.22 -36.36 22.02
CA ARG A 37 -12.61 -36.30 21.57
C ARG A 37 -13.48 -36.38 22.83
N LEU A 38 -13.95 -35.24 23.32
CA LEU A 38 -14.91 -35.22 24.42
C LEU A 38 -16.26 -35.72 23.87
N THR A 39 -16.72 -36.84 24.40
CA THR A 39 -18.04 -37.42 24.07
C THR A 39 -18.96 -37.10 25.24
N VAL A 40 -20.02 -36.33 25.00
CA VAL A 40 -21.16 -36.24 25.92
C VAL A 40 -22.36 -36.88 25.22
N ARG A 41 -22.82 -38.01 25.76
CA ARG A 41 -24.10 -38.66 25.45
C ARG A 41 -25.12 -38.19 26.49
N GLY A 42 -26.29 -37.74 26.05
CA GLY A 42 -27.38 -37.46 27.00
C GLY A 42 -28.67 -36.88 26.41
N ARG A 43 -29.44 -37.73 25.72
CA ARG A 43 -30.91 -37.74 25.56
C ARG A 43 -31.61 -36.68 24.69
N SER A 44 -32.46 -37.22 23.83
CA SER A 44 -33.38 -36.59 22.89
C SER A 44 -34.77 -36.44 23.51
N SER A 45 -35.41 -35.28 23.31
CA SER A 45 -36.87 -35.15 23.24
C SER A 45 -37.29 -33.87 22.50
N ALA A 46 -37.83 -34.09 21.29
CA ALA A 46 -38.87 -33.36 20.55
C ALA A 46 -38.92 -31.80 20.48
N LEU A 47 -38.72 -31.32 19.24
CA LEU A 47 -39.51 -30.31 18.51
C LEU A 47 -39.85 -28.97 19.19
N ALA A 48 -38.98 -27.99 18.99
CA ALA A 48 -39.36 -26.61 18.73
C ALA A 48 -38.41 -26.05 17.67
N ALA A 49 -38.95 -25.46 16.59
CA ALA A 49 -38.16 -24.81 15.56
C ALA A 49 -37.51 -23.55 16.14
N SER A 50 -36.28 -23.68 16.64
CA SER A 50 -35.43 -22.56 17.05
C SER A 50 -34.57 -22.12 15.86
N GLU A 51 -34.59 -20.83 15.57
CA GLU A 51 -33.70 -20.15 14.64
C GLU A 51 -32.24 -20.62 14.81
N PRO A 52 -31.45 -20.70 13.71
CA PRO A 52 -30.06 -21.13 13.83
C PRO A 52 -29.32 -20.15 14.76
N PRO A 53 -28.50 -20.65 15.70
CA PRO A 53 -27.75 -19.78 16.57
C PRO A 53 -26.86 -18.87 15.71
N LEU A 54 -26.90 -17.57 15.99
CA LEU A 54 -25.97 -16.59 15.45
C LEU A 54 -24.56 -17.13 15.60
N ASP A 55 -23.98 -17.56 14.49
CA ASP A 55 -22.60 -17.96 14.41
C ASP A 55 -21.74 -16.70 14.66
N ASN A 56 -21.38 -16.49 15.93
CA ASN A 56 -20.31 -15.59 16.34
C ASN A 56 -18.96 -16.19 15.90
N THR A 57 -18.81 -16.47 14.61
CA THR A 57 -17.52 -16.83 14.02
C THR A 57 -16.62 -15.61 14.17
N PHE A 58 -15.77 -15.66 15.19
CA PHE A 58 -14.57 -14.84 15.31
C PHE A 58 -13.78 -15.04 14.01
N LYS A 59 -13.90 -14.08 13.08
CA LYS A 59 -13.14 -14.13 11.83
C LYS A 59 -11.69 -13.80 12.16
N PRO A 60 -10.73 -14.61 11.68
CA PRO A 60 -9.33 -14.45 12.05
C PRO A 60 -8.85 -13.05 11.66
N SER A 61 -8.04 -12.44 12.54
CA SER A 61 -7.19 -11.29 12.22
C SER A 61 -6.46 -11.59 10.92
N THR A 62 -6.82 -10.90 9.84
CA THR A 62 -6.23 -11.13 8.51
C THR A 62 -5.15 -10.09 8.25
N GLU A 63 -4.07 -10.48 7.58
CA GLU A 63 -3.16 -9.56 6.90
C GLU A 63 -3.71 -9.35 5.48
N PRO A 64 -4.38 -8.22 5.17
CA PRO A 64 -4.95 -8.01 3.85
C PRO A 64 -3.83 -7.66 2.86
N PRO A 65 -3.97 -8.01 1.57
CA PRO A 65 -2.93 -7.70 0.59
C PRO A 65 -2.70 -6.18 0.45
N TYR A 66 -1.44 -5.76 0.33
CA TYR A 66 -1.05 -4.37 0.09
C TYR A 66 -0.71 -4.18 -1.38
N SER A 67 -1.54 -3.44 -2.12
CA SER A 67 -1.27 -3.09 -3.51
C SER A 67 -2.07 -1.85 -3.91
N VAL A 68 -1.37 -0.72 -4.04
CA VAL A 68 -1.90 0.52 -4.63
C VAL A 68 -2.01 0.45 -6.17
N GLY A 69 -1.35 -0.53 -6.80
CA GLY A 69 -1.21 -0.68 -8.24
C GLY A 69 0.16 -1.24 -8.65
N GLN A 70 0.44 -1.24 -9.94
CA GLN A 70 1.74 -1.65 -10.51
C GLN A 70 2.80 -0.55 -10.39
N ASP A 71 4.08 -0.95 -10.24
CA ASP A 71 5.22 -0.04 -10.19
C ASP A 71 5.51 0.58 -11.56
N SER A 72 5.36 -0.21 -12.63
CA SER A 72 5.50 0.23 -14.01
C SER A 72 4.29 -0.17 -14.85
N ALA A 73 3.88 0.68 -15.80
CA ALA A 73 2.85 0.29 -16.77
C ALA A 73 3.33 -0.78 -17.77
N ASN A 74 4.64 -1.07 -17.77
CA ASN A 74 5.23 -2.19 -18.51
C ASN A 74 4.95 -3.54 -17.83
N ASP A 75 4.62 -3.56 -16.53
CA ASP A 75 4.36 -4.80 -15.78
C ASP A 75 3.00 -5.42 -16.13
N LEU A 76 2.07 -4.60 -16.66
CA LEU A 76 0.72 -4.99 -17.06
C LEU A 76 -0.08 -5.70 -15.93
N ASN A 77 0.21 -5.37 -14.67
CA ASN A 77 -0.36 -5.99 -13.48
C ASN A 77 -1.23 -5.00 -12.69
N ALA A 78 -2.17 -4.35 -13.38
CA ALA A 78 -3.10 -3.42 -12.74
C ALA A 78 -4.05 -4.16 -11.78
N ASN A 79 -4.42 -3.49 -10.68
CA ASN A 79 -5.35 -4.05 -9.71
C ASN A 79 -6.69 -4.43 -10.35
N VAL A 80 -7.24 -5.58 -9.94
CA VAL A 80 -8.59 -6.02 -10.33
C VAL A 80 -9.63 -4.99 -9.88
N SER A 81 -10.65 -4.76 -10.72
CA SER A 81 -11.79 -3.90 -10.40
C SER A 81 -12.90 -4.70 -9.71
N TYR A 82 -13.48 -4.13 -8.65
CA TYR A 82 -14.59 -4.72 -7.92
C TYR A 82 -15.74 -3.71 -7.86
N PRO A 83 -16.61 -3.63 -8.89
CA PRO A 83 -17.53 -2.50 -9.06
C PRO A 83 -18.42 -2.19 -7.84
N THR A 84 -18.91 -3.21 -7.15
CA THR A 84 -19.75 -3.05 -5.96
C THR A 84 -18.96 -2.51 -4.77
N LEU A 85 -17.80 -3.12 -4.46
CA LEU A 85 -16.92 -2.70 -3.37
C LEU A 85 -16.29 -1.32 -3.64
N ASP A 86 -15.84 -1.08 -4.86
CA ASP A 86 -15.31 0.20 -5.31
C ASP A 86 -16.41 1.27 -5.27
N GLY A 87 -17.66 0.92 -5.56
CA GLY A 87 -18.83 1.78 -5.35
C GLY A 87 -19.06 2.16 -3.89
N ARG A 88 -18.88 1.22 -2.95
CA ARG A 88 -18.94 1.50 -1.51
C ARG A 88 -17.81 2.41 -1.06
N ILE A 89 -16.56 2.16 -1.49
CA ILE A 89 -15.43 3.07 -1.25
C ILE A 89 -15.73 4.47 -1.77
N LYS A 90 -16.32 4.57 -2.97
CA LYS A 90 -16.70 5.85 -3.55
C LYS A 90 -17.70 6.60 -2.67
N ALA A 91 -18.76 5.92 -2.23
CA ALA A 91 -19.83 6.50 -1.43
C ALA A 91 -19.42 6.82 0.03
N THR A 92 -18.37 6.19 0.56
CA THR A 92 -17.88 6.44 1.93
C THR A 92 -16.59 7.25 1.93
N TYR A 93 -15.47 6.61 1.58
CA TYR A 93 -14.13 7.16 1.75
C TYR A 93 -13.84 8.27 0.74
N ALA A 94 -14.21 8.06 -0.53
CA ALA A 94 -13.87 8.99 -1.59
C ALA A 94 -14.72 10.26 -1.51
N GLU A 95 -16.01 10.16 -1.19
CA GLU A 95 -16.91 11.31 -1.05
C GLU A 95 -16.38 12.32 -0.02
N ARG A 96 -15.84 11.82 1.09
CA ARG A 96 -15.31 12.64 2.20
C ARG A 96 -13.83 13.00 2.06
N SER A 97 -13.15 12.55 1.01
CA SER A 97 -11.74 12.88 0.78
C SER A 97 -11.58 14.23 0.08
N ILE A 98 -10.80 15.12 0.68
CA ILE A 98 -10.36 16.40 0.11
C ILE A 98 -9.24 16.27 -0.94
N GLY A 99 -8.60 15.09 -1.02
CA GLY A 99 -7.52 14.83 -1.96
C GLY A 99 -7.98 14.89 -3.42
N ARG A 100 -7.21 15.62 -4.26
CA ARG A 100 -7.46 15.72 -5.71
C ARG A 100 -7.28 14.39 -6.44
N SER A 101 -6.32 13.57 -6.00
CA SER A 101 -6.13 12.20 -6.48
C SER A 101 -6.69 11.24 -5.44
N LYS A 102 -7.68 10.43 -5.81
CA LYS A 102 -8.34 9.47 -4.92
C LYS A 102 -7.94 8.02 -5.23
N ASN A 103 -6.96 7.81 -6.09
CA ASN A 103 -6.56 6.48 -6.57
C ASN A 103 -6.08 5.56 -5.44
N SER A 104 -5.36 6.12 -4.46
CA SER A 104 -4.85 5.35 -3.32
C SER A 104 -5.94 4.77 -2.43
N LEU A 105 -7.18 5.30 -2.49
CA LEU A 105 -8.31 4.80 -1.71
C LEU A 105 -8.79 3.42 -2.17
N TYR A 106 -8.37 2.98 -3.36
CA TYR A 106 -8.69 1.68 -3.94
C TYR A 106 -7.53 0.69 -3.78
N ASP A 107 -6.58 0.96 -2.88
CA ASP A 107 -5.61 -0.04 -2.44
C ASP A 107 -6.37 -1.25 -1.84
N SER A 108 -5.81 -2.43 -2.06
CA SER A 108 -6.40 -3.70 -1.64
C SER A 108 -6.63 -3.79 -0.13
N TYR A 109 -5.81 -3.14 0.72
CA TYR A 109 -6.08 -3.14 2.17
C TYR A 109 -7.26 -2.24 2.56
N LEU A 110 -7.45 -1.11 1.90
CA LEU A 110 -8.63 -0.26 2.13
C LEU A 110 -9.90 -0.91 1.59
N ARG A 111 -9.80 -1.68 0.51
CA ARG A 111 -10.85 -2.59 0.05
C ARG A 111 -11.18 -3.64 1.11
N ALA A 112 -10.18 -4.23 1.75
CA ALA A 112 -10.41 -5.17 2.85
C ALA A 112 -11.11 -4.49 4.05
N PHE A 113 -10.73 -3.26 4.41
CA PHE A 113 -11.38 -2.51 5.48
C PHE A 113 -12.86 -2.24 5.14
N ARG A 114 -13.13 -1.76 3.93
CA ARG A 114 -14.50 -1.47 3.49
C ARG A 114 -15.35 -2.74 3.48
N TRP A 115 -14.80 -3.82 2.92
CA TRP A 115 -15.49 -5.10 2.84
C TRP A 115 -15.78 -5.69 4.23
N ALA A 116 -14.81 -5.67 5.15
CA ALA A 116 -15.01 -6.17 6.50
C ALA A 116 -16.05 -5.33 7.27
N THR A 117 -15.97 -4.01 7.15
CA THR A 117 -16.92 -3.08 7.79
C THR A 117 -18.36 -3.29 7.29
N ASP A 118 -18.53 -3.53 5.98
CA ASP A 118 -19.84 -3.83 5.40
C ASP A 118 -20.31 -5.25 5.78
N ARG A 119 -19.39 -6.22 5.85
CA ARG A 119 -19.72 -7.63 6.09
C ARG A 119 -20.06 -7.95 7.55
N ILE A 120 -19.52 -7.21 8.51
CA ILE A 120 -19.74 -7.44 9.94
C ILE A 120 -21.11 -6.95 10.43
N GLY A 121 -21.79 -6.08 9.67
CA GLY A 121 -23.07 -5.50 10.08
C GLY A 121 -22.89 -4.46 11.19
N ASP A 122 -23.79 -4.45 12.18
CA ASP A 122 -23.87 -3.43 13.23
C ASP A 122 -23.21 -3.85 14.55
N THR A 123 -22.81 -5.12 14.68
CA THR A 123 -22.20 -5.64 15.92
C THR A 123 -21.04 -6.56 15.60
N GLY A 124 -19.89 -6.32 16.23
CA GLY A 124 -18.74 -7.21 16.16
C GLY A 124 -17.41 -6.47 16.18
N ILE A 125 -16.34 -7.23 15.97
CA ILE A 125 -14.96 -6.73 15.97
C ILE A 125 -14.31 -7.03 14.62
N VAL A 126 -13.64 -6.03 14.06
CA VAL A 126 -12.77 -6.15 12.88
C VAL A 126 -11.33 -5.87 13.33
N ALA A 127 -10.37 -6.72 12.96
CA ALA A 127 -8.97 -6.51 13.29
C ALA A 127 -8.07 -6.83 12.09
N PHE A 128 -7.10 -5.95 11.84
CA PHE A 128 -6.10 -6.15 10.79
C PHE A 128 -4.71 -5.70 11.24
N VAL A 129 -3.70 -6.42 10.79
CA VAL A 129 -2.35 -5.85 10.61
C VAL A 129 -2.29 -5.37 9.16
N SER A 130 -1.99 -4.11 8.93
CA SER A 130 -2.11 -3.49 7.62
C SER A 130 -1.05 -2.43 7.34
N ASN A 131 -0.95 -1.97 6.10
CA ASN A 131 -0.28 -0.71 5.80
C ASN A 131 -0.92 0.42 6.64
N GLY A 132 -0.11 1.12 7.44
CA GLY A 132 -0.53 2.21 8.33
C GLY A 132 -0.54 3.60 7.68
N GLY A 133 -0.21 3.72 6.38
CA GLY A 133 -0.13 5.03 5.70
C GLY A 133 -1.45 5.82 5.65
N TRP A 134 -2.58 5.17 5.92
CA TRP A 134 -3.90 5.83 6.02
C TRP A 134 -4.08 6.63 7.32
N ILE A 135 -3.27 6.40 8.36
CA ILE A 135 -3.37 7.11 9.65
C ILE A 135 -3.12 8.61 9.45
N ASN A 136 -2.05 8.96 8.74
CA ASN A 136 -1.66 10.36 8.47
C ASN A 136 -1.75 10.74 6.98
N GLY A 137 -2.32 9.88 6.14
CA GLY A 137 -2.42 10.13 4.70
C GLY A 137 -3.44 11.23 4.36
N ASN A 138 -3.03 12.22 3.55
CA ASN A 138 -3.88 13.33 3.10
C ASN A 138 -5.16 12.88 2.39
N THR A 139 -5.07 11.87 1.53
CA THR A 139 -6.22 11.32 0.80
C THR A 139 -7.09 10.42 1.67
N ALA A 140 -6.54 9.93 2.79
CA ALA A 140 -7.21 9.00 3.70
C ALA A 140 -8.04 9.69 4.79
N ALA A 141 -8.13 11.02 4.80
CA ALA A 141 -9.04 11.76 5.70
C ALA A 141 -10.48 11.23 5.63
N GLY A 142 -10.98 10.97 4.41
CA GLY A 142 -12.31 10.38 4.23
C GLY A 142 -12.45 8.96 4.77
N VAL A 143 -11.36 8.18 4.83
CA VAL A 143 -11.34 6.87 5.49
C VAL A 143 -11.54 7.06 7.00
N ARG A 144 -10.73 7.92 7.61
CA ARG A 144 -10.76 8.17 9.06
C ARG A 144 -12.10 8.74 9.52
N LEU A 145 -12.67 9.67 8.77
CA LEU A 145 -14.01 10.20 9.02
C LEU A 145 -15.10 9.13 8.89
N SER A 146 -15.00 8.24 7.89
CA SER A 146 -15.99 7.17 7.72
C SER A 146 -15.89 6.15 8.84
N LEU A 147 -14.67 5.76 9.22
CA LEU A 147 -14.45 4.80 10.30
C LEU A 147 -14.93 5.33 11.66
N ALA A 148 -14.76 6.63 11.92
CA ALA A 148 -15.29 7.28 13.12
C ALA A 148 -16.83 7.25 13.20
N ASP A 149 -17.53 7.33 12.06
CA ASP A 149 -19.00 7.22 12.04
C ASP A 149 -19.49 5.77 12.15
N GLU A 150 -18.70 4.82 11.65
CA GLU A 150 -19.13 3.43 11.48
C GLU A 150 -18.78 2.52 12.66
N TYR A 151 -17.81 2.91 13.49
CA TYR A 151 -17.37 2.16 14.66
C TYR A 151 -17.64 2.93 15.93
N SER A 152 -17.95 2.23 17.02
CA SER A 152 -18.09 2.87 18.33
C SER A 152 -16.72 3.15 18.96
N ARG A 153 -15.76 2.26 18.71
CA ARG A 153 -14.39 2.38 19.22
C ARG A 153 -13.38 1.83 18.22
N ILE A 154 -12.25 2.51 18.07
CA ILE A 154 -11.11 2.02 17.30
C ILE A 154 -9.83 2.11 18.13
N TYR A 155 -9.07 1.02 18.11
CA TYR A 155 -7.69 0.97 18.58
C TYR A 155 -6.75 1.01 17.38
N VAL A 156 -5.70 1.83 17.45
CA VAL A 156 -4.66 1.94 16.41
C VAL A 156 -3.29 1.86 17.06
N TYR A 157 -2.58 0.77 16.81
CA TYR A 157 -1.19 0.60 17.20
C TYR A 157 -0.29 0.81 15.99
N ASN A 158 0.29 2.00 15.87
CA ASN A 158 1.24 2.36 14.84
C ASN A 158 2.61 1.73 15.13
N LEU A 159 2.99 0.72 14.33
CA LEU A 159 4.27 0.02 14.46
C LEU A 159 5.37 0.66 13.61
N ARG A 160 5.05 1.74 12.88
CA ARG A 160 6.00 2.49 12.05
C ARG A 160 6.70 1.60 11.00
N GLY A 161 7.96 1.88 10.68
CA GLY A 161 8.79 1.09 9.78
C GLY A 161 8.75 1.52 8.32
N ASN A 162 8.33 2.76 8.02
CA ASN A 162 8.29 3.29 6.66
C ASN A 162 9.68 3.58 6.09
N GLN A 163 10.24 2.58 5.42
CA GLN A 163 11.53 2.68 4.73
C GLN A 163 11.42 3.18 3.29
N ARG A 164 10.32 3.88 2.93
CA ARG A 164 10.28 4.74 1.71
C ARG A 164 10.71 6.18 2.01
N THR A 165 10.89 6.51 3.28
CA THR A 165 11.46 7.78 3.73
C THR A 165 12.99 7.73 3.65
N ALA A 166 13.65 8.88 3.88
CA ALA A 166 15.11 8.99 3.84
C ALA A 166 15.61 9.89 4.98
N GLY A 167 16.90 9.76 5.29
CA GLY A 167 17.56 10.54 6.34
C GLY A 167 16.96 10.27 7.72
N GLU A 168 16.84 11.33 8.50
CA GLU A 168 16.44 11.26 9.91
C GLU A 168 15.05 10.66 10.13
N LEU A 169 14.11 10.94 9.23
CA LEU A 169 12.77 10.34 9.29
C LEU A 169 12.85 8.81 9.18
N SER A 170 13.70 8.29 8.29
CA SER A 170 13.90 6.85 8.12
C SER A 170 14.56 6.19 9.33
N HIS A 171 15.41 6.91 10.05
CA HIS A 171 16.01 6.44 11.30
C HIS A 171 14.96 6.35 12.41
N ARG A 172 14.11 7.38 12.56
CA ARG A 172 13.01 7.36 13.52
C ARG A 172 12.07 6.20 13.25
N GLU A 173 11.67 6.00 11.99
CA GLU A 173 10.78 4.90 11.59
C GLU A 173 11.28 3.52 12.03
N GLY A 174 12.60 3.34 12.11
CA GLY A 174 13.25 2.14 12.64
C GLY A 174 13.01 0.90 11.78
N GLY A 175 13.07 -0.27 12.42
CA GLY A 175 12.98 -1.57 11.77
C GLY A 175 11.64 -1.83 11.09
N LYS A 176 11.69 -2.49 9.92
CA LYS A 176 10.51 -2.98 9.18
C LYS A 176 9.93 -4.22 9.87
N VAL A 177 8.67 -4.16 10.26
CA VAL A 177 7.97 -5.28 10.94
C VAL A 177 8.01 -6.58 10.11
N PHE A 178 7.80 -6.47 8.79
CA PHE A 178 7.84 -7.59 7.84
C PHE A 178 9.18 -7.76 7.11
N GLY A 179 10.27 -7.16 7.60
CA GLY A 179 11.60 -7.34 7.02
C GLY A 179 11.69 -6.90 5.55
N SER A 180 12.11 -7.80 4.65
CA SER A 180 12.17 -7.52 3.20
C SER A 180 10.80 -7.55 2.52
N GLY A 181 9.76 -8.09 3.16
CA GLY A 181 8.43 -8.26 2.55
C GLY A 181 7.63 -6.97 2.39
N SER A 182 7.94 -5.92 3.17
CA SER A 182 7.28 -4.62 3.03
C SER A 182 8.19 -3.48 3.49
N ARG A 183 8.08 -2.33 2.82
CA ARG A 183 8.73 -1.06 3.19
C ARG A 183 7.73 -0.01 3.71
N SER A 184 6.46 -0.37 3.85
CA SER A 184 5.40 0.55 4.31
C SER A 184 5.41 0.69 5.83
N THR A 185 4.83 1.79 6.34
CA THR A 185 4.33 1.84 7.72
C THR A 185 3.43 0.64 7.97
N ILE A 186 3.58 -0.03 9.11
CA ILE A 186 2.66 -1.09 9.54
C ILE A 186 1.87 -0.61 10.75
N ALA A 187 0.58 -0.91 10.77
CA ALA A 187 -0.26 -0.64 11.93
C ALA A 187 -1.19 -1.83 12.20
N ILE A 188 -1.38 -2.13 13.48
CA ILE A 188 -2.47 -2.98 13.95
C ILE A 188 -3.65 -2.06 14.22
N TRP A 189 -4.82 -2.37 13.66
CA TRP A 189 -6.04 -1.67 14.05
C TRP A 189 -7.14 -2.65 14.40
N ILE A 190 -7.96 -2.26 15.37
CA ILE A 190 -9.09 -3.03 15.88
C ILE A 190 -10.29 -2.10 15.97
N GLY A 191 -11.31 -2.34 15.14
CA GLY A 191 -12.58 -1.62 15.16
C GLY A 191 -13.67 -2.43 15.85
N VAL A 192 -14.36 -1.80 16.79
CA VAL A 192 -15.49 -2.38 17.52
C VAL A 192 -16.77 -1.68 17.08
N LYS A 193 -17.74 -2.47 16.61
CA LYS A 193 -19.12 -2.03 16.42
C LYS A 193 -19.97 -2.57 17.56
N ASN A 194 -20.60 -1.68 18.30
CA ASN A 194 -21.48 -2.01 19.40
C ASN A 194 -22.71 -1.09 19.37
N PRO A 195 -23.91 -1.60 19.01
CA PRO A 195 -25.12 -0.77 18.91
C PRO A 195 -25.59 -0.28 20.29
N SER A 196 -25.13 -0.91 21.37
CA SER A 196 -25.39 -0.49 22.75
C SER A 196 -24.42 0.56 23.26
N HIS A 197 -23.41 0.96 22.47
CA HIS A 197 -22.47 2.01 22.87
C HIS A 197 -23.21 3.35 22.95
N ALA A 198 -23.22 3.94 24.13
CA ALA A 198 -23.76 5.26 24.36
C ALA A 198 -22.61 6.28 24.41
N GLY A 199 -22.67 7.29 23.55
CA GLY A 199 -21.68 8.37 23.50
C GLY A 199 -21.02 8.52 22.13
N SER A 200 -19.99 9.36 22.10
CA SER A 200 -19.21 9.59 20.88
C SER A 200 -18.28 8.42 20.57
N PHE A 201 -17.82 8.39 19.33
CA PHE A 201 -16.73 7.53 18.88
C PHE A 201 -15.48 7.71 19.76
N GLU A 202 -14.84 6.59 20.10
CA GLU A 202 -13.60 6.54 20.88
C GLU A 202 -12.42 6.06 20.04
N LEU A 203 -11.40 6.90 19.89
CA LEU A 203 -10.14 6.53 19.24
C LEU A 203 -9.03 6.40 20.28
N LEU A 204 -8.42 5.22 20.34
CA LEU A 204 -7.31 4.88 21.22
C LEU A 204 -6.08 4.61 20.35
N TYR A 205 -5.09 5.48 20.44
CA TYR A 205 -3.89 5.44 19.60
C TYR A 205 -2.65 5.10 20.42
N ARG A 206 -1.74 4.33 19.81
CA ARG A 206 -0.43 4.06 20.36
C ARG A 206 0.61 4.14 19.24
N ASP A 207 1.62 4.98 19.40
CA ASP A 207 2.87 4.86 18.65
C ASP A 207 3.80 3.91 19.40
N ILE A 208 4.45 2.99 18.67
CA ILE A 208 5.44 2.09 19.24
C ILE A 208 6.73 2.80 19.67
N GLY A 209 7.06 3.94 19.04
CA GLY A 209 8.24 4.76 19.35
C GLY A 209 9.26 4.87 18.23
N ASP A 210 10.20 5.81 18.42
CA ASP A 210 11.28 6.11 17.48
C ASP A 210 12.49 5.18 17.66
N TYR A 211 13.23 4.97 16.57
CA TYR A 211 14.55 4.30 16.52
C TYR A 211 14.57 2.83 16.96
N LEU A 212 13.41 2.20 17.11
CA LEU A 212 13.33 0.79 17.48
C LEU A 212 13.66 -0.13 16.30
N SER A 213 14.51 -1.12 16.55
CA SER A 213 14.73 -2.24 15.64
C SER A 213 13.48 -3.11 15.51
N ARG A 214 13.49 -4.02 14.52
CA ARG A 214 12.37 -4.94 14.32
C ARG A 214 12.16 -5.82 15.55
N ASP A 215 13.23 -6.35 16.13
CA ASP A 215 13.14 -7.32 17.23
C ASP A 215 12.66 -6.65 18.51
N GLU A 216 13.09 -5.41 18.78
CA GLU A 216 12.56 -4.60 19.89
C GLU A 216 11.06 -4.32 19.72
N LYS A 217 10.61 -3.96 18.51
CA LYS A 217 9.18 -3.79 18.22
C LYS A 217 8.38 -5.06 18.50
N LEU A 218 8.89 -6.21 18.04
CA LEU A 218 8.22 -7.50 18.24
C LEU A 218 8.20 -7.91 19.73
N ALA A 219 9.26 -7.62 20.49
CA ALA A 219 9.29 -7.86 21.93
C ALA A 219 8.24 -7.02 22.66
N ILE A 220 8.15 -5.72 22.36
CA ILE A 220 7.14 -4.81 22.94
C ILE A 220 5.72 -5.31 22.64
N ILE A 221 5.44 -5.76 21.41
CA ILE A 221 4.12 -6.28 21.03
C ILE A 221 3.82 -7.60 21.75
N ASN A 222 4.82 -8.48 21.89
CA ASN A 222 4.66 -9.78 22.54
C ASN A 222 4.28 -9.64 24.02
N ASP A 223 4.78 -8.60 24.69
CA ASP A 223 4.52 -8.35 26.10
C ASP A 223 3.25 -7.50 26.34
N GLY A 224 2.68 -6.94 25.26
CA GLY A 224 1.50 -6.08 25.31
C GLY A 224 0.17 -6.84 25.24
N HIS A 225 -0.78 -6.48 26.10
CA HIS A 225 -2.18 -6.87 26.03
C HIS A 225 -3.06 -5.62 25.82
N LEU A 226 -4.26 -5.78 25.26
CA LEU A 226 -5.12 -4.65 24.90
C LEU A 226 -5.45 -3.76 26.11
N ASP A 227 -5.55 -4.35 27.30
CA ASP A 227 -5.83 -3.74 28.59
C ASP A 227 -4.59 -3.23 29.33
N THR A 228 -3.38 -3.63 28.93
CA THR A 228 -2.11 -3.19 29.54
C THR A 228 -1.37 -2.14 28.72
N ILE A 229 -1.69 -2.02 27.42
CA ILE A 229 -1.12 -0.98 26.57
C ILE A 229 -1.61 0.39 27.05
N ASP A 230 -0.66 1.31 27.22
CA ASP A 230 -0.93 2.71 27.54
C ASP A 230 -1.40 3.46 26.28
N TRP A 231 -2.71 3.44 26.07
CA TRP A 231 -3.38 4.07 24.94
C TRP A 231 -3.56 5.56 25.16
N THR A 232 -3.21 6.35 24.16
CA THR A 232 -3.54 7.78 24.11
C THR A 232 -4.91 7.97 23.48
N PRO A 233 -5.92 8.46 24.23
CA PRO A 233 -7.19 8.84 23.62
C PRO A 233 -7.02 10.05 22.71
N ILE A 234 -7.49 9.95 21.47
CA ILE A 234 -7.46 11.03 20.49
C ILE A 234 -8.90 11.43 20.17
N THR A 235 -9.18 12.73 20.18
CA THR A 235 -10.43 13.28 19.63
C THR A 235 -10.18 13.68 18.18
N PRO A 236 -10.77 13.02 17.18
CA PRO A 236 -10.60 13.42 15.78
C PRO A 236 -11.10 14.85 15.55
N ASN A 237 -10.35 15.63 14.76
CA ASN A 237 -10.80 16.96 14.35
C ASN A 237 -11.77 16.90 13.16
N ALA A 238 -12.35 18.04 12.78
CA ALA A 238 -13.28 18.14 11.64
C ALA A 238 -12.64 17.78 10.28
N HIS A 239 -11.31 17.83 10.18
CA HIS A 239 -10.56 17.44 9.00
C HIS A 239 -10.29 15.94 8.93
N GLY A 240 -10.63 15.20 10.00
CA GLY A 240 -10.34 13.78 10.15
C GLY A 240 -8.87 13.50 10.41
N ASP A 241 -8.09 14.44 10.95
CA ASP A 241 -6.72 14.18 11.40
C ASP A 241 -6.75 13.51 12.77
N TRP A 242 -5.83 12.56 13.00
CA TRP A 242 -5.76 11.79 14.24
C TRP A 242 -4.51 12.17 15.06
N ASP A 243 -3.33 11.71 14.65
CA ASP A 243 -2.07 11.87 15.41
C ASP A 243 -1.41 13.24 15.17
N ASP A 244 -1.35 13.68 13.90
CA ASP A 244 -0.74 14.96 13.51
C ASP A 244 -1.81 16.00 13.15
N GLN A 245 -2.49 16.53 14.17
CA GLN A 245 -3.59 17.47 13.97
C GLN A 245 -3.08 18.87 13.64
N ARG A 246 -3.60 19.44 12.54
CA ARG A 246 -3.28 20.81 12.14
C ARG A 246 -3.81 21.84 13.14
N ASN A 247 -3.13 22.99 13.20
CA ASN A 247 -3.63 24.18 13.87
C ASN A 247 -4.50 24.99 12.90
N GLU A 248 -5.73 25.32 13.32
CA GLU A 248 -6.69 26.12 12.55
C GLU A 248 -6.18 27.54 12.23
N GLU A 249 -5.27 28.08 13.03
CA GLU A 249 -4.63 29.37 12.79
C GLU A 249 -3.94 29.41 11.42
N PHE A 250 -3.35 28.30 10.97
CA PHE A 250 -2.68 28.24 9.67
C PHE A 250 -3.63 28.53 8.51
N SER A 251 -4.91 28.17 8.64
CA SER A 251 -5.94 28.43 7.64
C SER A 251 -6.27 29.92 7.48
N THR A 252 -5.88 30.77 8.44
CA THR A 252 -6.10 32.22 8.41
C THR A 252 -5.01 32.98 7.64
N TRP A 253 -3.87 32.34 7.39
CA TRP A 253 -2.75 32.99 6.73
C TRP A 253 -2.96 33.07 5.21
N PRO A 254 -2.40 34.08 4.52
CA PRO A 254 -2.49 34.18 3.07
C PRO A 254 -1.93 32.94 2.38
N ALA A 255 -2.66 32.41 1.39
CA ALA A 255 -2.21 31.25 0.63
C ALA A 255 -1.01 31.62 -0.25
N ILE A 256 0.00 30.75 -0.34
CA ILE A 256 1.13 30.97 -1.25
C ILE A 256 0.65 30.95 -2.71
N GLY A 257 -0.26 30.05 -3.06
CA GLY A 257 -0.91 30.03 -4.37
C GLY A 257 -2.10 29.07 -4.37
N ASP A 258 -3.18 29.46 -5.05
CA ASP A 258 -4.38 28.64 -5.24
C ASP A 258 -4.78 28.66 -6.73
N LYS A 259 -5.16 27.50 -7.28
CA LYS A 259 -5.65 27.41 -8.67
C LYS A 259 -7.10 27.86 -8.81
N ARG A 260 -7.84 27.92 -7.71
CA ARG A 260 -9.25 28.31 -7.64
C ARG A 260 -9.49 29.19 -6.42
N PRO A 261 -8.85 30.38 -6.36
CA PRO A 261 -9.01 31.25 -5.20
C PRO A 261 -10.47 31.67 -5.06
N GLN A 262 -10.96 31.70 -3.83
CA GLN A 262 -12.28 32.25 -3.54
C GLN A 262 -12.28 33.77 -3.76
N PRO A 263 -13.43 34.40 -4.07
CA PRO A 263 -13.53 35.84 -4.15
C PRO A 263 -13.01 36.51 -2.86
N GLY A 264 -12.03 37.42 -3.00
CA GLY A 264 -11.41 38.10 -1.86
C GLY A 264 -10.30 37.32 -1.15
N GLN A 265 -9.98 36.09 -1.55
CA GLN A 265 -8.85 35.35 -0.99
C GLN A 265 -7.51 35.95 -1.43
N THR A 266 -6.68 36.32 -0.45
CA THR A 266 -5.32 36.81 -0.70
C THR A 266 -4.39 35.64 -1.05
N THR A 267 -3.74 35.73 -2.20
CA THR A 267 -2.69 34.78 -2.63
C THR A 267 -1.38 35.49 -2.96
N VAL A 268 -0.23 34.93 -2.60
CA VAL A 268 1.10 35.49 -2.92
C VAL A 268 1.40 35.38 -4.42
N PHE A 269 1.24 34.19 -5.00
CA PHE A 269 1.51 33.91 -6.40
C PHE A 269 0.23 33.58 -7.17
N ARG A 270 0.04 34.25 -8.30
CA ARG A 270 -1.08 33.97 -9.24
C ARG A 270 -0.84 32.74 -10.11
N THR A 271 0.42 32.48 -10.44
CA THR A 271 0.81 31.41 -11.36
C THR A 271 1.87 30.54 -10.71
N PHE A 272 1.63 29.23 -10.74
CA PHE A 272 2.55 28.22 -10.23
C PHE A 272 2.30 26.90 -10.97
N SER A 273 3.31 26.05 -10.98
CA SER A 273 3.23 24.73 -11.58
C SER A 273 3.92 23.70 -10.69
N SER A 274 3.56 22.43 -10.86
CA SER A 274 4.38 21.34 -10.35
C SER A 274 5.58 21.15 -11.27
N GLY A 275 6.64 20.51 -10.76
CA GLY A 275 7.75 20.06 -11.61
C GLY A 275 7.27 19.17 -12.78
N LEU A 276 8.08 19.16 -13.85
CA LEU A 276 7.86 18.34 -15.03
C LEU A 276 7.83 16.86 -14.63
N LYS A 277 6.88 16.10 -15.17
CA LYS A 277 6.75 14.65 -14.98
C LYS A 277 6.75 13.97 -16.33
N THR A 278 7.88 13.38 -16.72
CA THR A 278 7.99 12.70 -18.01
C THR A 278 7.28 11.34 -17.98
N GLY A 279 7.31 10.67 -16.82
CA GLY A 279 6.84 9.30 -16.65
C GLY A 279 7.75 8.27 -17.34
N ARG A 280 8.97 8.65 -17.70
CA ARG A 280 9.97 7.87 -18.45
C ARG A 280 11.35 8.51 -18.37
N ASP A 281 11.78 8.88 -17.17
CA ASP A 281 12.96 9.74 -16.97
C ASP A 281 14.24 9.15 -17.60
N ALA A 282 14.41 7.83 -17.60
CA ALA A 282 15.53 7.17 -18.27
C ALA A 282 15.65 7.46 -19.77
N TRP A 283 14.53 7.84 -20.43
CA TRP A 283 14.49 8.23 -21.83
C TRP A 283 14.55 9.75 -22.04
N CYS A 284 14.03 10.53 -21.09
CA CYS A 284 13.84 11.98 -21.23
C CYS A 284 14.82 12.84 -20.43
N TYR A 285 15.70 12.23 -19.63
CA TYR A 285 16.79 12.90 -18.94
C TYR A 285 18.11 12.17 -19.21
N ALA A 286 19.13 12.95 -19.53
CA ALA A 286 20.52 12.50 -19.60
C ALA A 286 21.44 13.63 -19.12
N TRP A 287 22.68 13.28 -18.76
CA TRP A 287 23.68 14.26 -18.33
C TRP A 287 24.14 15.18 -19.45
N ASP A 288 24.13 14.68 -20.68
CA ASP A 288 24.54 15.40 -21.88
C ASP A 288 23.47 15.32 -22.98
N HIS A 289 23.57 16.26 -23.92
CA HIS A 289 22.59 16.43 -24.99
C HIS A 289 22.60 15.28 -26.01
N GLU A 290 23.77 14.72 -26.33
CA GLU A 290 23.90 13.67 -27.34
C GLU A 290 23.24 12.38 -26.86
N SER A 291 23.49 12.00 -25.60
CA SER A 291 22.81 10.88 -24.95
C SER A 291 21.30 11.07 -24.89
N LEU A 292 20.82 12.28 -24.57
CA LEU A 292 19.38 12.56 -24.56
C LEU A 292 18.76 12.42 -25.95
N ALA A 293 19.38 13.01 -26.97
CA ALA A 293 18.91 12.94 -28.35
C ALA A 293 18.85 11.48 -28.83
N SER A 294 19.92 10.72 -28.61
CA SER A 294 19.98 9.30 -28.97
C SER A 294 18.92 8.47 -28.24
N ASN A 295 18.73 8.67 -26.93
CA ASN A 295 17.68 8.00 -26.17
C ASN A 295 16.30 8.28 -26.77
N VAL A 296 15.98 9.55 -27.05
CA VAL A 296 14.68 9.94 -27.60
C VAL A 296 14.47 9.36 -29.00
N GLU A 297 15.48 9.39 -29.87
CA GLU A 297 15.42 8.80 -31.21
C GLU A 297 15.13 7.30 -31.17
N VAL A 298 15.89 6.55 -30.36
CA VAL A 298 15.67 5.11 -30.18
C VAL A 298 14.25 4.82 -29.68
N MET A 299 13.75 5.63 -28.74
CA MET A 299 12.38 5.47 -28.24
C MET A 299 11.34 5.74 -29.32
N LEU A 300 11.53 6.78 -30.14
CA LEU A 300 10.62 7.15 -31.23
C LEU A 300 10.57 6.06 -32.30
N ASP A 301 11.71 5.50 -32.69
CA ASP A 301 11.79 4.43 -33.68
C ASP A 301 11.06 3.15 -33.21
N GLN A 302 11.27 2.79 -31.93
CA GLN A 302 10.57 1.66 -31.33
C GLN A 302 9.06 1.91 -31.25
N TYR A 303 8.66 3.13 -30.89
CA TYR A 303 7.25 3.53 -30.82
C TYR A 303 6.57 3.51 -32.20
N ALA A 304 7.21 4.07 -33.23
CA ALA A 304 6.70 4.09 -34.60
C ALA A 304 6.59 2.66 -35.18
N THR A 305 7.54 1.79 -34.85
CA THR A 305 7.47 0.37 -35.21
C THR A 305 6.26 -0.29 -34.56
N LEU A 306 6.05 -0.09 -33.27
CA LEU A 306 4.90 -0.67 -32.57
C LEU A 306 3.57 -0.15 -33.12
N GLN A 307 3.47 1.13 -33.47
CA GLN A 307 2.24 1.68 -34.06
C GLN A 307 1.85 0.95 -35.36
N ARG A 308 2.81 0.66 -36.23
CA ARG A 308 2.55 -0.11 -37.46
C ARG A 308 2.10 -1.54 -37.15
N GLU A 309 2.82 -2.24 -36.28
CA GLU A 309 2.49 -3.61 -35.91
C GLU A 309 1.11 -3.71 -35.24
N PHE A 310 0.79 -2.76 -34.36
CA PHE A 310 -0.51 -2.70 -33.72
C PHE A 310 -1.64 -2.39 -34.72
N SER A 311 -1.40 -1.49 -35.69
CA SER A 311 -2.36 -1.22 -36.77
C SER A 311 -2.67 -2.49 -37.57
N ASP A 312 -1.64 -3.26 -37.94
CA ASP A 312 -1.82 -4.53 -38.67
C ASP A 312 -2.51 -5.59 -37.82
N TYR A 313 -2.25 -5.62 -36.51
CA TYR A 313 -2.93 -6.48 -35.57
C TYR A 313 -4.41 -6.11 -35.44
N ALA A 314 -4.72 -4.82 -35.25
CA ALA A 314 -6.08 -4.33 -35.13
C ALA A 314 -6.91 -4.63 -36.38
N ALA A 315 -6.32 -4.48 -37.58
CA ALA A 315 -6.95 -4.85 -38.83
C ALA A 315 -7.25 -6.36 -38.92
N ARG A 316 -6.30 -7.22 -38.51
CA ARG A 316 -6.47 -8.68 -38.51
C ARG A 316 -7.53 -9.15 -37.51
N GLU A 317 -7.62 -8.51 -36.36
CA GLU A 317 -8.60 -8.83 -35.31
C GLU A 317 -9.96 -8.14 -35.51
N GLY A 318 -10.12 -7.33 -36.57
CA GLY A 318 -11.37 -6.61 -36.86
C GLY A 318 -11.71 -5.51 -35.86
N ILE A 319 -10.70 -4.92 -35.20
CA ILE A 319 -10.88 -3.85 -34.22
C ILE A 319 -11.06 -2.50 -34.95
N ALA A 320 -12.32 -2.13 -35.21
CA ALA A 320 -12.66 -0.92 -35.96
C ALA A 320 -12.37 0.40 -35.21
N THR A 321 -12.33 0.39 -33.88
CA THR A 321 -12.05 1.58 -33.06
C THR A 321 -11.17 1.18 -31.89
N PRO A 322 -9.85 1.08 -32.10
CA PRO A 322 -8.94 0.65 -31.06
C PRO A 322 -8.97 1.58 -29.86
N LYS A 323 -8.86 1.00 -28.67
CA LYS A 323 -8.76 1.74 -27.41
C LYS A 323 -7.52 1.30 -26.65
N GLU A 324 -7.17 2.08 -25.61
CA GLU A 324 -6.03 1.77 -24.74
C GLU A 324 -6.02 0.31 -24.21
N PRO A 325 -7.16 -0.31 -23.84
CA PRO A 325 -7.18 -1.71 -23.43
C PRO A 325 -6.76 -2.69 -24.54
N ASP A 326 -7.02 -2.38 -25.81
CA ASP A 326 -6.62 -3.22 -26.94
C ASP A 326 -5.11 -3.17 -27.15
N VAL A 327 -4.51 -1.99 -27.01
CA VAL A 327 -3.04 -1.82 -27.00
C VAL A 327 -2.42 -2.57 -25.82
N THR A 328 -3.03 -2.48 -24.64
CA THR A 328 -2.58 -3.24 -23.46
C THR A 328 -2.66 -4.76 -23.69
N ARG A 329 -3.72 -5.27 -24.33
CA ARG A 329 -3.84 -6.69 -24.71
C ARG A 329 -2.77 -7.09 -25.71
N TYR A 330 -2.53 -6.26 -26.71
CA TYR A 330 -1.46 -6.49 -27.69
C TYR A 330 -0.09 -6.57 -26.99
N LEU A 331 0.25 -5.61 -26.14
CA LEU A 331 1.51 -5.60 -25.40
C LEU A 331 1.66 -6.81 -24.47
N ALA A 332 0.58 -7.31 -23.88
CA ALA A 332 0.61 -8.52 -23.05
C ALA A 332 0.99 -9.78 -23.85
N ALA A 333 0.62 -9.84 -25.13
CA ALA A 333 0.98 -10.91 -26.04
C ALA A 333 2.40 -10.75 -26.65
N HIS A 334 3.02 -9.58 -26.48
CA HIS A 334 4.29 -9.19 -27.11
C HIS A 334 5.29 -8.67 -26.06
N PRO A 335 5.78 -9.54 -25.14
CA PRO A 335 6.65 -9.14 -24.02
C PRO A 335 7.98 -8.51 -24.48
N GLU A 336 8.43 -8.79 -25.70
CA GLU A 336 9.59 -8.14 -26.33
C GLU A 336 9.41 -6.62 -26.55
N ARG A 337 8.18 -6.10 -26.38
CA ARG A 337 7.83 -4.67 -26.49
C ARG A 337 7.71 -3.95 -25.14
N THR A 338 7.78 -4.67 -24.02
CA THR A 338 7.65 -4.11 -22.67
C THR A 338 8.90 -4.27 -21.80
N GLY A 339 9.90 -5.02 -22.27
CA GLY A 339 11.15 -5.26 -21.55
C GLY A 339 12.04 -4.02 -21.34
N VAL A 340 13.14 -4.22 -20.61
CA VAL A 340 14.16 -3.18 -20.35
C VAL A 340 14.75 -2.67 -21.68
N GLY A 341 14.93 -1.36 -21.81
CA GLY A 341 15.42 -0.74 -23.04
C GLY A 341 14.38 -0.66 -24.16
N LYS A 342 13.13 -1.02 -23.88
CA LYS A 342 11.98 -0.76 -24.75
C LYS A 342 11.24 0.50 -24.30
N VAL A 343 10.29 0.93 -25.12
CA VAL A 343 9.38 2.05 -24.82
C VAL A 343 8.87 1.95 -23.38
N SER A 344 9.06 3.04 -22.63
CA SER A 344 8.49 3.18 -21.29
C SER A 344 7.03 3.60 -21.41
N TRP A 345 6.13 2.65 -21.17
CA TRP A 345 4.70 2.81 -21.38
C TRP A 345 4.05 3.62 -20.28
N ASN A 346 3.02 4.39 -20.66
CA ASN A 346 2.06 5.00 -19.74
C ASN A 346 0.70 5.10 -20.45
N ARG A 347 -0.34 5.44 -19.70
CA ARG A 347 -1.70 5.53 -20.25
C ARG A 347 -1.80 6.47 -21.46
N SER A 348 -1.10 7.61 -21.42
CA SER A 348 -1.15 8.61 -22.49
C SER A 348 -0.62 8.05 -23.80
N ILE A 349 0.58 7.44 -23.80
CA ILE A 349 1.14 6.95 -25.06
C ILE A 349 0.41 5.71 -25.59
N LYS A 350 -0.14 4.85 -24.72
CA LYS A 350 -1.00 3.76 -25.18
C LYS A 350 -2.27 4.29 -25.85
N GLN A 351 -2.84 5.40 -25.36
CA GLN A 351 -3.96 6.09 -26.02
C GLN A 351 -3.56 6.67 -27.38
N HIS A 352 -2.31 7.11 -27.55
CA HIS A 352 -1.80 7.59 -28.84
C HIS A 352 -1.48 6.48 -29.84
N VAL A 353 -1.19 5.25 -29.38
CA VAL A 353 -1.09 4.08 -30.27
C VAL A 353 -2.47 3.61 -30.73
N ALA A 354 -3.48 3.75 -29.87
CA ALA A 354 -4.86 3.35 -30.17
C ALA A 354 -5.58 4.29 -31.15
N ARG A 355 -5.05 5.50 -31.38
CA ARG A 355 -5.54 6.48 -32.35
C ARG A 355 -4.81 6.29 -33.66
#